data_AF-A0A3D2XK64-F1
#
_entry.id   AF-A0A3D2XK64-F1
#
_cell.length_a   1.000
_cell.length_b   1.000
_cell.length_c   1.000
_cell.angle_alpha   90.00
_cell.angle_beta   90.00
_cell.angle_gamma   90.00
#
_symmetry.space_group_name_H-M   'P 1'
#
loop_
_entity.id
_entity.type
_entity.pdbx_description
1 polymer ?
#
loop_
_entity_poly.entity_id
_entity_poly.type
_entity_poly.pdbx_seq_one_letter_code
_entity_poly.pdbx_strand_id
1 'polypeptide(L)'
;VRANFSKYIINSLNHHLTARLKSQFTKNLTHSFVYKFAERATGESYSVVDAQLKLLIPGLELTVTANNIFNTDYVETGIVPMPKGNVLFGIRSFF
;
A
#
# COMPACT_ATOMS: atom_id res chain seq x y z
N VAL A 1 -16.83 15.86 27.86
CA VAL A 1 -16.39 14.59 28.50
C VAL A 1 -14.95 14.35 28.12
N ARG A 2 -14.01 14.42 29.07
CA ARG A 2 -12.59 14.08 28.84
C ARG A 2 -12.50 12.55 28.83
N ALA A 3 -12.43 11.94 27.65
CA ALA A 3 -12.20 10.50 27.55
C ALA A 3 -10.78 10.21 28.03
N ASN A 4 -10.66 9.35 29.05
CA ASN A 4 -9.40 8.87 29.59
C ASN A 4 -8.74 7.99 28.52
N PHE A 5 -7.87 8.57 27.67
CA PHE A 5 -7.24 7.81 26.59
C PHE A 5 -6.26 6.79 27.19
N SER A 6 -6.62 5.51 27.11
CA SER A 6 -5.74 4.41 27.46
C SER A 6 -4.54 4.39 26.49
N LYS A 7 -3.34 4.08 27.00
CA LYS A 7 -2.09 3.97 26.21
C LYS A 7 -2.18 3.03 24.99
N TYR A 8 -3.21 2.19 24.93
CA TYR A 8 -3.46 1.24 23.83
C TYR A 8 -4.24 1.85 22.65
N ILE A 9 -4.85 3.03 22.82
CA ILE A 9 -5.67 3.67 21.77
C ILE A 9 -4.82 4.14 20.58
N ILE A 10 -3.53 4.44 20.80
CA ILE A 10 -2.62 4.92 19.74
C ILE A 10 -2.52 3.94 18.56
N ASN A 11 -2.76 2.64 18.79
CA ASN A 11 -2.73 1.59 17.78
C ASN A 11 -4.11 1.05 17.42
N SER A 12 -5.18 1.65 17.95
CA SER A 12 -6.54 1.21 17.68
C SER A 12 -7.07 1.87 16.41
N LEU A 13 -7.56 1.04 15.49
CA LEU A 13 -8.16 1.45 14.21
C LEU A 13 -9.68 1.27 14.32
N ASN A 14 -10.44 2.33 14.05
CA ASN A 14 -11.90 2.30 14.02
C ASN A 14 -12.40 1.69 12.71
N HIS A 15 -11.81 2.13 11.59
CA HIS A 15 -12.17 1.65 10.25
C HIS A 15 -10.88 1.27 9.53
N HIS A 16 -10.86 0.08 8.93
CA HIS A 16 -9.74 -0.38 8.11
C HIS A 16 -10.27 -1.17 6.92
N LEU A 17 -10.04 -0.64 5.73
CA LEU A 17 -10.42 -1.23 4.46
C LEU A 17 -9.18 -1.42 3.60
N THR A 18 -8.99 -2.63 3.08
CA THR A 18 -7.97 -2.92 2.08
C THR A 18 -8.65 -3.53 0.85
N ALA A 19 -8.54 -2.86 -0.27
CA ALA A 19 -8.99 -3.33 -1.56
C ALA A 19 -7.79 -3.63 -2.46
N ARG A 20 -7.82 -4.76 -3.16
CA ARG A 20 -6.82 -5.11 -4.17
C ARG A 20 -7.52 -5.44 -5.47
N LEU A 21 -7.21 -4.69 -6.52
CA LEU A 21 -7.64 -4.95 -7.87
C LEU A 21 -6.48 -5.51 -8.67
N LYS A 22 -6.60 -6.74 -9.17
CA LYS A 22 -5.63 -7.34 -10.09
C LYS A 22 -6.31 -7.57 -11.42
N SER A 23 -5.75 -7.01 -12.48
CA SER A 23 -6.25 -7.16 -13.85
C SER A 23 -5.15 -7.68 -14.76
N GLN A 24 -5.52 -8.59 -15.65
CA GLN A 24 -4.65 -9.13 -16.68
C GLN A 24 -5.30 -8.86 -18.05
N PHE A 25 -5.04 -7.66 -18.60
CA PHE A 25 -5.58 -7.26 -19.90
C PHE A 25 -4.98 -8.07 -21.06
N THR A 26 -3.75 -8.57 -20.90
CA THR A 26 -3.06 -9.41 -21.89
C THR A 26 -2.32 -10.52 -21.18
N LYS A 27 -2.08 -11.66 -21.85
CA LYS A 27 -1.33 -12.80 -21.28
C LYS A 27 0.05 -12.42 -20.73
N ASN A 28 0.63 -11.35 -21.26
CA ASN A 28 1.95 -10.86 -20.93
C ASN A 28 1.93 -9.68 -19.95
N LEU A 29 0.78 -9.08 -19.65
CA LEU A 29 0.71 -7.83 -18.89
C LEU A 29 -0.29 -7.94 -17.74
N THR A 30 0.23 -7.86 -16.52
CA THR A 30 -0.54 -7.86 -15.28
C THR A 30 -0.41 -6.51 -14.59
N HIS A 31 -1.55 -5.93 -14.23
CA HIS A 31 -1.65 -4.73 -13.41
C HIS A 31 -2.23 -5.11 -12.05
N SER A 32 -1.71 -4.54 -10.98
CA SER A 32 -2.28 -4.65 -9.65
C SER A 32 -2.33 -3.27 -9.01
N PHE A 33 -3.47 -2.93 -8.43
CA PHE A 33 -3.65 -1.73 -7.62
C PHE A 33 -4.11 -2.17 -6.24
N VAL A 34 -3.54 -1.57 -5.21
CA VAL A 34 -3.91 -1.82 -3.81
C VAL A 34 -4.28 -0.48 -3.20
N TYR A 35 -5.50 -0.39 -2.70
CA TYR A 35 -6.00 0.77 -1.98
C TYR A 35 -6.18 0.37 -0.51
N LYS A 36 -5.53 1.08 0.40
CA LYS A 36 -5.65 0.89 1.85
C LYS A 36 -6.22 2.17 2.43
N PHE A 37 -7.31 2.08 3.16
CA PHE A 37 -7.88 3.17 3.94
C PHE A 37 -7.96 2.75 5.39
N ALA A 38 -7.52 3.61 6.28
CA ALA A 38 -7.56 3.35 7.71
C ALA A 38 -7.85 4.64 8.48
N GLU A 39 -8.65 4.51 9.52
CA GLU A 39 -9.02 5.58 10.44
C GLU A 39 -8.68 5.14 11.86
N ARG A 40 -7.90 5.96 12.56
CA ARG A 40 -7.52 5.73 13.95
C ARG A 40 -8.62 6.17 14.91
N ALA A 41 -8.63 5.54 16.08
CA ALA A 41 -9.43 5.96 17.21
C ALA A 41 -9.09 7.37 17.74
N THR A 42 -7.94 7.93 17.33
CA THR A 42 -7.55 9.33 17.59
C THR A 42 -8.22 10.34 16.63
N GLY A 43 -8.89 9.87 15.57
CA GLY A 43 -9.57 10.70 14.57
C GLY A 43 -8.75 10.98 13.30
N GLU A 44 -7.51 10.50 13.21
CA GLU A 44 -6.70 10.62 12.00
C GLU A 44 -7.07 9.52 10.99
N SER A 45 -7.31 9.89 9.74
CA SER A 45 -7.53 8.95 8.63
C SER A 45 -6.47 9.11 7.55
N TYR A 46 -6.09 7.99 6.94
CA TYR A 46 -5.14 7.97 5.84
C TYR A 46 -5.60 7.01 4.75
N SER A 47 -5.25 7.36 3.51
CA SER A 47 -5.40 6.51 2.34
C SER A 47 -4.05 6.36 1.63
N VAL A 48 -3.71 5.11 1.33
CA VAL A 48 -2.46 4.75 0.67
C VAL A 48 -2.80 3.92 -0.55
N VAL A 49 -2.15 4.26 -1.66
CA VAL A 49 -2.33 3.57 -2.93
C VAL A 49 -1.00 3.05 -3.42
N ASP A 50 -0.96 1.74 -3.65
CA ASP A 50 0.17 1.04 -4.24
C ASP A 50 -0.23 0.55 -5.63
N ALA A 51 0.67 0.67 -6.60
CA ALA A 51 0.48 0.21 -7.97
C ALA A 51 1.62 -0.73 -8.37
N GLN A 52 1.30 -1.79 -9.08
CA GLN A 52 2.27 -2.73 -9.62
C GLN A 52 1.94 -3.07 -11.06
N LEU A 53 2.97 -3.07 -11.89
CA LEU A 53 2.97 -3.51 -13.26
C LEU A 53 3.92 -4.69 -13.41
N LYS A 54 3.48 -5.74 -14.06
CA LYS A 54 4.30 -6.91 -14.37
C LYS A 54 4.16 -7.25 -15.84
N LEU A 55 5.30 -7.29 -16.54
CA LEU A 55 5.42 -7.67 -17.93
C LEU A 55 6.17 -9.00 -18.02
N LEU A 56 5.54 -9.99 -18.65
CA LEU A 56 6.09 -11.32 -18.86
C LEU A 56 6.49 -11.50 -20.33
N ILE A 57 7.77 -11.72 -20.56
CA ILE A 57 8.41 -12.02 -21.84
C ILE A 57 8.93 -13.46 -21.75
N PRO A 58 9.04 -14.24 -22.84
CA PRO A 58 9.64 -15.57 -22.78
C PRO A 58 11.03 -15.53 -22.12
N GLY A 59 11.19 -16.23 -20.99
CA GLY A 59 12.45 -16.26 -20.21
C GLY A 59 12.71 -15.07 -19.28
N LEU A 60 11.82 -14.06 -19.23
CA LEU A 60 12.04 -12.83 -18.46
C LEU A 60 10.73 -12.24 -17.91
N GLU A 61 10.74 -11.82 -16.65
CA GLU A 61 9.69 -11.04 -16.00
C GLU A 61 10.26 -9.69 -15.56
N LEU A 62 9.66 -8.62 -16.07
CA LEU A 62 9.93 -7.25 -15.64
C LEU A 62 8.79 -6.82 -14.71
N THR A 63 9.15 -6.27 -13.54
CA THR A 63 8.19 -5.78 -12.56
C THR A 63 8.52 -4.35 -12.19
N VAL A 64 7.50 -3.50 -12.15
CA VAL A 64 7.57 -2.14 -11.63
C VAL A 64 6.56 -2.04 -10.51
N THR A 65 6.99 -1.68 -9.31
CA THR A 65 6.10 -1.46 -8.16
C THR A 65 6.29 -0.04 -7.66
N ALA A 66 5.22 0.73 -7.58
CA ALA A 66 5.18 2.04 -6.99
C ALA A 66 4.36 1.97 -5.70
N ASN A 67 4.99 2.19 -4.55
CA ASN A 67 4.33 2.20 -3.25
C ASN A 67 4.03 3.65 -2.86
N ASN A 68 2.87 3.88 -2.22
CA ASN A 68 2.44 5.20 -1.77
C ASN A 68 2.51 6.27 -2.89
N ILE A 69 1.82 6.03 -4.01
CA ILE A 69 1.93 6.85 -5.23
C ILE A 69 1.49 8.31 -5.04
N PHE A 70 0.65 8.60 -4.06
CA PHE A 70 0.19 9.95 -3.72
C PHE A 70 1.05 10.64 -2.67
N ASN A 71 2.14 9.98 -2.24
CA ASN A 71 3.08 10.51 -1.25
C ASN A 71 2.39 10.91 0.06
N THR A 72 1.41 10.13 0.49
CA THR A 72 0.68 10.35 1.73
C THR A 72 1.62 10.19 2.91
N ASP A 73 1.70 11.20 3.77
CA ASP A 73 2.40 11.08 5.06
C ASP A 73 1.47 10.41 6.06
N TYR A 74 1.83 9.19 6.49
CA TYR A 74 1.01 8.40 7.38
C TYR A 74 1.86 7.59 8.34
N VAL A 75 1.23 7.22 9.45
CA VAL A 75 1.79 6.32 10.46
C VAL A 75 0.91 5.07 10.44
N GLU A 76 1.47 3.87 10.56
CA GLU A 76 0.66 2.63 10.76
C GLU A 76 0.69 2.19 12.22
N THR A 77 1.85 2.25 12.88
CA THR A 77 2.02 1.78 14.24
C THR A 77 2.76 2.79 15.10
N GLY A 78 2.21 3.06 16.28
CA GLY A 78 2.73 4.01 17.25
C GLY A 78 2.85 5.41 16.66
N ILE A 79 4.10 5.86 16.50
CA ILE A 79 4.49 7.20 16.06
C ILE A 79 5.50 7.16 14.90
N VAL A 80 5.67 5.99 14.27
CA VAL A 80 6.69 5.80 13.23
C VAL A 80 6.10 6.19 11.87
N PRO A 81 6.58 7.28 11.24
CA PRO A 81 6.13 7.66 9.92
C PRO A 81 6.56 6.59 8.91
N MET A 82 5.62 6.14 8.09
CA MET A 82 5.91 5.20 7.02
C MET A 82 6.66 5.89 5.88
N PRO A 83 7.41 5.12 5.07
CA PRO A 83 8.10 5.66 3.91
C PRO A 83 7.15 6.41 2.98
N LYS A 84 7.65 7.54 2.48
CA LYS A 84 7.09 8.29 1.36
C LYS A 84 7.05 7.44 0.08
N GLY A 85 6.47 8.01 -0.97
CA GLY A 85 6.36 7.36 -2.27
C GLY A 85 7.69 6.80 -2.77
N ASN A 86 7.72 5.53 -3.15
CA ASN A 86 8.91 4.87 -3.68
C ASN A 86 8.58 3.97 -4.87
N VAL A 87 9.58 3.75 -5.73
CA VAL A 87 9.44 2.93 -6.92
C VAL A 87 10.54 1.88 -6.93
N LEU A 88 10.15 0.63 -7.16
CA LEU A 88 11.01 -0.52 -7.29
C LEU A 88 10.89 -1.11 -8.70
N PHE A 89 12.04 -1.29 -9.34
CA PHE A 89 12.17 -2.01 -10.60
C PHE A 89 12.79 -3.37 -10.31
N GLY A 90 12.17 -4.43 -10.82
CA GLY A 90 12.58 -5.81 -10.66
C GLY A 90 12.72 -6.49 -12.00
N ILE A 91 13.79 -7.26 -12.17
CA ILE A 91 14.01 -8.12 -13.32
C ILE A 91 14.21 -9.53 -12.79
N ARG A 92 13.46 -10.48 -13.31
CA ARG A 92 13.58 -11.88 -12.97
C ARG A 92 13.72 -12.69 -14.25
N SER A 93 14.80 -13.43 -14.38
CA SER A 93 14.96 -14.37 -15.50
C SER A 93 14.63 -15.80 -15.06
N PHE A 94 14.08 -16.56 -15.98
CA PHE A 94 13.78 -17.98 -15.82
C PHE A 94 14.63 -18.70 -16.86
N PHE A 95 15.84 -19.07 -16.46
CA PHE A 95 16.72 -19.96 -17.23
C PHE A 95 16.39 -21.42 -16.90
#